data_AF-E1R6Z7-F1
#
_entry.id   AF-E1R6Z7-F1
#
_cell.length_a   1.000
_cell.length_b   1.000
_cell.length_c   1.000
_cell.angle_alpha   90.00
_cell.angle_beta   90.00
_cell.angle_gamma   90.00
#
_symmetry.space_group_name_H-M   'P 1'
#
loop_
_entity.id
_entity.type
_entity.pdbx_description
1 polymer ?
#
loop_
_entity_poly.entity_id
_entity_poly.type
_entity_poly.pdbx_seq_one_letter_code
_entity_poly.pdbx_strand_id
1 'polypeptide(L)'
;MSHEKVFDNWGVPSLEAVLDARERRVARKQRLVETYNANVIAFTMNIPGPVKNTPCISACFFSGIEALLIYMKEHDLTEVEEYLLSTGPEGYFIFPVTASQWAVKRKLVTFEEDHPIGRWFDFDVMDSTQRAITREEIGAKPRRCFLCHDSARNCGRNRSHSVEELVAYTEETLNNYLQMEGKGVFNETSRDFSAGSK
;
A
#
# COMPACT_ATOMS: atom_id res chain seq x y z
N MET A 1 2.53 22.12 7.11
CA MET A 1 2.91 21.81 5.72
C MET A 1 1.68 21.25 5.03
N SER A 2 1.36 21.71 3.83
CA SER A 2 0.15 21.32 3.10
C SER A 2 0.32 19.90 2.56
N HIS A 3 -0.50 18.95 3.02
CA HIS A 3 -0.62 17.62 2.39
C HIS A 3 -1.23 17.80 1.00
N GLU A 4 -0.50 17.41 -0.04
CA GLU A 4 -1.01 17.39 -1.42
C GLU A 4 -1.85 16.12 -1.62
N LYS A 5 -3.05 16.29 -2.19
CA LYS A 5 -4.08 15.24 -2.30
C LYS A 5 -4.71 15.29 -3.69
N VAL A 6 -4.71 14.17 -4.41
CA VAL A 6 -5.23 14.05 -5.79
C VAL A 6 -6.17 12.86 -5.91
N PHE A 7 -7.25 13.05 -6.69
CA PHE A 7 -8.28 12.05 -6.98
C PHE A 7 -8.53 12.00 -8.49
N ASP A 8 -8.71 10.80 -9.05
CA ASP A 8 -9.15 10.59 -10.44
C ASP A 8 -10.40 9.68 -10.51
N ASN A 9 -10.97 9.52 -11.70
CA ASN A 9 -12.14 8.65 -11.92
C ASN A 9 -11.69 7.18 -11.97
N TRP A 10 -12.28 6.32 -11.13
CA TRP A 10 -11.83 4.92 -11.00
C TRP A 10 -12.47 4.01 -12.05
N GLY A 11 -11.62 3.23 -12.73
CA GLY A 11 -11.96 2.29 -13.79
C GLY A 11 -10.77 1.36 -14.07
N VAL A 12 -10.82 0.59 -15.15
CA VAL A 12 -9.66 -0.21 -15.59
C VAL A 12 -8.63 0.75 -16.22
N PRO A 13 -7.44 0.96 -15.62
CA PRO A 13 -6.43 1.83 -16.20
C PRO A 13 -5.84 1.20 -17.46
N SER A 14 -5.44 2.03 -18.42
CA SER A 14 -4.68 1.55 -19.59
C SER A 14 -3.28 1.07 -19.18
N LEU A 15 -2.62 0.32 -20.06
CA LEU A 15 -1.25 -0.13 -19.82
C LEU A 15 -0.31 1.07 -19.66
N GLU A 16 -0.47 2.09 -20.51
CA GLU A 16 0.30 3.34 -20.47
C GLU A 16 0.11 4.03 -19.11
N ALA A 17 -1.13 4.16 -18.63
CA ALA A 17 -1.41 4.75 -17.33
C ALA A 17 -0.69 4.01 -16.19
N VAL A 18 -0.65 2.67 -16.23
CA VAL A 18 0.05 1.82 -15.25
C VAL A 18 1.57 2.01 -15.32
N LEU A 19 2.14 2.12 -16.52
CA LEU A 19 3.57 2.37 -16.72
C LEU A 19 3.95 3.77 -16.23
N ASP A 20 3.19 4.79 -16.61
CA ASP A 20 3.41 6.17 -16.16
C ASP A 20 3.27 6.28 -14.64
N ALA A 21 2.34 5.56 -14.03
CA ALA A 21 2.20 5.52 -12.57
C ALA A 21 3.45 4.95 -11.90
N ARG A 22 4.11 3.94 -12.48
CA ARG A 22 5.38 3.42 -11.94
C ARG A 22 6.48 4.47 -11.99
N GLU A 23 6.59 5.19 -13.10
CA GLU A 23 7.59 6.26 -13.26
C GLU A 23 7.31 7.43 -12.29
N ARG A 24 6.05 7.87 -12.20
CA ARG A 24 5.63 8.90 -11.23
C ARG A 24 5.94 8.50 -9.80
N ARG A 25 5.73 7.24 -9.40
CA ARG A 25 6.07 6.75 -8.06
C ARG A 25 7.57 6.84 -7.78
N VAL A 26 8.42 6.51 -8.75
CA VAL A 26 9.87 6.66 -8.60
C VAL A 26 10.23 8.14 -8.43
N ALA A 27 9.73 9.01 -9.32
CA ALA A 27 10.00 10.44 -9.27
C ALA A 27 9.51 11.10 -7.96
N ARG A 28 8.33 10.71 -7.46
CA ARG A 28 7.79 11.17 -6.17
C ARG A 28 8.72 10.81 -5.02
N LYS A 29 9.14 9.54 -4.93
CA LYS A 29 10.07 9.11 -3.87
C LYS A 29 11.39 9.90 -3.90
N GLN A 30 11.97 10.09 -5.09
CA GLN A 30 13.21 10.85 -5.24
C GLN A 30 13.03 12.32 -4.84
N ARG A 31 11.97 12.97 -5.33
CA ARG A 31 11.64 14.34 -4.94
C ARG A 31 11.45 14.48 -3.44
N LEU A 32 10.76 13.54 -2.79
CA LEU A 32 10.54 13.56 -1.34
C LEU A 32 11.84 13.41 -0.56
N VAL A 33 12.73 12.50 -0.97
CA VAL A 33 14.07 12.37 -0.37
C VAL A 33 14.82 13.71 -0.44
N GLU A 34 14.85 14.35 -1.60
CA GLU A 34 15.55 15.62 -1.83
C GLU A 34 14.92 16.79 -1.07
N THR A 35 13.59 16.88 -1.09
CA THR A 35 12.84 17.98 -0.47
C THR A 35 12.99 17.97 1.05
N TYR A 36 12.93 16.79 1.66
CA TYR A 36 12.91 16.64 3.11
C TYR A 36 14.26 16.24 3.71
N ASN A 37 15.26 15.91 2.88
CA ASN A 37 16.53 15.32 3.31
C ASN A 37 16.30 14.15 4.29
N ALA A 38 15.43 13.22 3.88
CA ALA A 38 14.90 12.15 4.73
C ALA A 38 14.88 10.80 3.99
N ASN A 39 14.65 9.73 4.73
CA ASN A 39 14.25 8.45 4.14
C ASN A 39 12.75 8.47 3.85
N VAL A 40 12.31 7.70 2.84
CA VAL A 40 10.91 7.66 2.39
C VAL A 40 10.35 6.25 2.51
N ILE A 41 9.13 6.15 3.02
CA ILE A 41 8.26 4.97 2.87
C ILE A 41 7.21 5.30 1.82
N ALA A 42 7.03 4.42 0.84
CA ALA A 42 5.91 4.46 -0.08
C ALA A 42 4.99 3.27 0.21
N PHE A 43 3.72 3.55 0.40
CA PHE A 43 2.67 2.57 0.64
C PHE A 43 1.77 2.48 -0.59
N THR A 44 1.59 1.28 -1.11
CA THR A 44 0.59 0.98 -2.14
C THR A 44 -0.17 -0.29 -1.78
N MET A 45 -1.25 -0.57 -2.52
CA MET A 45 -2.02 -1.80 -2.36
C MET A 45 -1.67 -2.82 -3.46
N ASN A 46 -1.31 -4.04 -3.08
CA ASN A 46 -1.05 -5.17 -3.98
C ASN A 46 -2.37 -5.82 -4.45
N ILE A 47 -3.14 -5.10 -5.27
CA ILE A 47 -4.45 -5.54 -5.76
C ILE A 47 -4.32 -6.35 -7.06
N PRO A 48 -4.77 -7.62 -7.09
CA PRO A 48 -4.84 -8.41 -8.32
C PRO A 48 -5.97 -7.93 -9.25
N GLY A 49 -5.89 -8.29 -10.54
CA GLY A 49 -6.94 -7.97 -11.51
C GLY A 49 -6.85 -6.58 -12.15
N PRO A 50 -7.80 -6.24 -13.02
CA PRO A 50 -7.74 -5.04 -13.86
C PRO A 50 -8.13 -3.76 -13.12
N VAL A 51 -8.98 -3.84 -12.09
CA VAL A 51 -9.40 -2.67 -11.30
C VAL A 51 -8.48 -2.55 -10.08
N LYS A 52 -7.80 -1.41 -9.93
CA LYS A 52 -6.79 -1.21 -8.87
C LYS A 52 -7.28 -0.36 -7.71
N ASN A 53 -8.41 0.32 -7.89
CA ASN A 53 -9.00 1.13 -6.85
C ASN A 53 -10.53 1.06 -6.93
N THR A 54 -11.14 0.99 -5.77
CA THR A 54 -12.58 0.98 -5.51
C THR A 54 -12.79 1.62 -4.13
N PRO A 55 -14.02 1.99 -3.75
CA PRO A 55 -14.28 2.51 -2.41
C PRO A 55 -13.78 1.58 -1.29
N CYS A 56 -13.95 0.27 -1.47
CA CYS A 56 -13.47 -0.75 -0.53
C CYS A 56 -11.93 -0.80 -0.44
N ILE A 57 -11.23 -0.71 -1.58
CA ILE A 57 -9.76 -0.69 -1.62
C ILE A 57 -9.23 0.59 -0.96
N SER A 58 -9.79 1.75 -1.29
CA SER A 58 -9.40 3.03 -0.69
C SER A 58 -9.66 3.05 0.81
N ALA A 59 -10.79 2.52 1.26
CA ALA A 59 -11.08 2.31 2.68
C ALA A 59 -10.02 1.46 3.40
N CYS A 60 -9.68 0.30 2.84
CA CYS A 60 -8.66 -0.58 3.39
C CYS A 60 -7.29 0.09 3.40
N PHE A 61 -6.97 0.88 2.38
CA PHE A 61 -5.75 1.67 2.31
C PHE A 61 -5.66 2.69 3.45
N PHE A 62 -6.69 3.51 3.68
CA PHE A 62 -6.70 4.45 4.81
C PHE A 62 -6.66 3.74 6.17
N SER A 63 -7.36 2.61 6.31
CA SER A 63 -7.25 1.76 7.50
C SER A 63 -5.82 1.26 7.73
N GLY A 64 -5.12 0.90 6.64
CA GLY A 64 -3.71 0.53 6.67
C GLY A 64 -2.79 1.67 7.10
N ILE A 65 -3.06 2.91 6.66
CA ILE A 65 -2.33 4.12 7.11
C ILE A 65 -2.51 4.33 8.61
N GLU A 66 -3.76 4.31 9.11
CA GLU A 66 -4.07 4.46 10.53
C GLU A 66 -3.33 3.42 11.37
N ALA A 67 -3.43 2.15 10.97
CA ALA A 67 -2.76 1.04 11.64
C ALA A 67 -1.23 1.16 11.59
N LEU A 68 -0.66 1.60 10.46
CA LEU A 68 0.78 1.83 10.32
C LEU A 68 1.27 2.93 11.26
N LEU A 69 0.58 4.07 11.31
CA LEU A 69 0.97 5.20 12.16
C LEU A 69 0.95 4.81 13.64
N ILE A 70 -0.03 4.01 14.07
CA ILE A 70 -0.07 3.44 15.43
C ILE A 70 1.11 2.48 15.66
N TYR A 71 1.36 1.56 14.72
CA TYR A 71 2.43 0.57 14.82
C TYR A 71 3.83 1.19 14.85
N MET A 72 4.02 2.29 14.12
CA MET A 72 5.30 2.99 13.93
C MET A 72 5.43 4.25 14.79
N LYS A 73 4.58 4.45 15.80
CA LYS A 73 4.52 5.68 16.61
C LYS A 73 5.87 6.15 17.20
N GLU A 74 6.79 5.22 17.46
CA GLU A 74 8.11 5.50 18.06
C GLU A 74 9.20 5.82 17.01
N HIS A 75 8.85 5.91 15.72
CA HIS A 75 9.81 6.01 14.60
C HIS A 75 9.72 7.35 13.87
N ASP A 76 9.05 8.34 14.47
CA ASP A 76 8.89 9.70 13.95
C ASP A 76 8.41 9.75 12.49
N LEU A 77 7.46 8.86 12.16
CA LEU A 77 6.91 8.78 10.83
C LEU A 77 6.00 9.98 10.57
N THR A 78 6.30 10.75 9.53
CA THR A 78 5.46 11.87 9.08
C THR A 78 4.83 11.53 7.74
N GLU A 79 3.50 11.49 7.68
CA GLU A 79 2.77 11.43 6.41
C GLU A 79 2.95 12.76 5.65
N VAL A 80 3.18 12.70 4.35
CA VAL A 80 3.44 13.91 3.53
C VAL A 80 2.52 14.04 2.33
N GLU A 81 2.18 12.94 1.65
CA GLU A 81 1.44 12.97 0.39
C GLU A 81 0.58 11.72 0.21
N GLU A 82 -0.57 11.88 -0.45
CA GLU A 82 -1.51 10.80 -0.74
C GLU A 82 -2.17 10.98 -2.10
N TYR A 83 -2.35 9.89 -2.83
CA TYR A 83 -2.95 9.89 -4.16
C TYR A 83 -3.96 8.74 -4.26
N LEU A 84 -5.22 9.04 -4.59
CA LEU A 84 -6.22 8.02 -4.89
C LEU A 84 -6.41 7.94 -6.40
N LEU A 85 -5.68 7.01 -7.02
CA LEU A 85 -5.59 6.88 -8.46
C LEU A 85 -6.29 5.62 -8.96
N SER A 86 -6.72 5.64 -10.22
CA SER A 86 -7.24 4.49 -10.97
C SER A 86 -6.21 3.36 -11.09
N THR A 87 -4.92 3.66 -10.98
CA THR A 87 -3.81 2.70 -10.92
C THR A 87 -3.55 2.13 -9.53
N GLY A 88 -4.35 2.52 -8.53
CA GLY A 88 -4.24 2.12 -7.14
C GLY A 88 -3.88 3.30 -6.22
N PRO A 89 -4.27 3.24 -4.94
CA PRO A 89 -3.92 4.28 -3.98
C PRO A 89 -2.43 4.25 -3.62
N GLU A 90 -1.90 5.43 -3.32
CA GLU A 90 -0.50 5.63 -2.94
C GLU A 90 -0.41 6.56 -1.74
N GLY A 91 0.43 6.22 -0.76
CA GLY A 91 0.69 7.02 0.43
C GLY A 91 2.18 7.15 0.65
N TYR A 92 2.62 8.33 1.09
CA TYR A 92 4.03 8.61 1.28
C TYR A 92 4.29 9.16 2.66
N PHE A 93 5.35 8.64 3.27
CA PHE A 93 5.79 9.02 4.59
C PHE A 93 7.29 9.25 4.59
N ILE A 94 7.75 10.14 5.45
CA ILE A 94 9.17 10.39 5.69
C ILE A 94 9.56 9.99 7.10
N PHE A 95 10.81 9.55 7.27
CA PHE A 95 11.39 9.29 8.58
C PHE A 95 12.87 9.73 8.62
N PRO A 96 13.41 10.04 9.82
CA PRO A 96 14.75 10.63 9.94
C PRO A 96 15.86 9.78 9.34
N VAL A 97 16.89 10.42 8.75
CA VAL A 97 18.09 9.75 8.22
C VAL A 97 18.92 9.04 9.29
N THR A 98 18.75 9.44 10.56
CA THR A 98 19.39 8.82 11.72
C THR A 98 18.77 7.48 12.08
N ALA A 99 17.53 7.21 11.64
CA ALA A 99 16.88 5.93 11.86
C ALA A 99 17.36 4.89 10.85
N SER A 100 17.55 3.65 11.32
CA SER A 100 18.00 2.56 10.44
C SER A 100 16.89 2.16 9.46
N GLN A 101 17.11 2.45 8.18
CA GLN A 101 16.25 2.03 7.07
C GLN A 101 16.03 0.51 7.03
N TRP A 102 17.03 -0.28 7.42
CA TRP A 102 16.93 -1.73 7.53
C TRP A 102 16.00 -2.18 8.67
N ALA A 103 16.07 -1.51 9.82
CA ALA A 103 15.19 -1.79 10.95
C ALA A 103 13.74 -1.40 10.63
N VAL A 104 13.54 -0.24 9.98
CA VAL A 104 12.24 0.19 9.48
C VAL A 104 11.68 -0.81 8.49
N LYS A 105 12.45 -1.24 7.48
CA LYS A 105 12.00 -2.24 6.50
C LYS A 105 11.60 -3.56 7.17
N ARG A 106 12.34 -4.04 8.17
CA ARG A 106 11.98 -5.26 8.94
C ARG A 106 10.65 -5.10 9.68
N LYS A 107 10.43 -3.95 10.31
CA LYS A 107 9.15 -3.64 10.98
C LYS A 107 7.98 -3.60 10.01
N LEU A 108 8.16 -2.96 8.85
CA LEU A 108 7.13 -2.92 7.81
C LEU A 108 6.80 -4.33 7.29
N VAL A 109 7.81 -5.18 7.07
CA VAL A 109 7.57 -6.57 6.68
C VAL A 109 6.86 -7.36 7.77
N THR A 110 7.19 -7.14 9.04
CA THR A 110 6.49 -7.76 10.17
C THR A 110 5.03 -7.30 10.21
N PHE A 111 4.79 -6.00 10.01
CA PHE A 111 3.44 -5.44 9.90
C PHE A 111 2.63 -6.02 8.73
N GLU A 112 3.23 -6.19 7.54
CA GLU A 112 2.60 -6.88 6.39
C GLU A 112 2.23 -8.34 6.72
N GLU A 113 3.01 -9.02 7.57
CA GLU A 113 2.81 -10.43 7.92
C GLU A 113 1.77 -10.63 9.04
N ASP A 114 1.70 -9.70 9.98
CA ASP A 114 0.83 -9.79 11.16
C ASP A 114 -0.55 -9.13 10.96
N HIS A 115 -0.65 -8.13 10.08
CA HIS A 115 -1.91 -7.43 9.86
C HIS A 115 -2.94 -8.32 9.12
N PRO A 116 -4.24 -8.31 9.50
CA PRO A 116 -5.26 -9.19 8.89
C PRO A 116 -5.34 -9.11 7.36
N ILE A 117 -5.16 -7.91 6.81
CA ILE A 117 -5.07 -7.66 5.36
C ILE A 117 -3.66 -7.22 4.90
N GLY A 118 -2.63 -7.47 5.71
CA GLY A 118 -1.26 -7.03 5.45
C GLY A 118 -0.65 -7.57 4.16
N ARG A 119 -1.18 -8.67 3.64
CA ARG A 119 -0.77 -9.26 2.34
C ARG A 119 -1.13 -8.41 1.13
N TRP A 120 -2.13 -7.54 1.27
CA TRP A 120 -2.50 -6.54 0.27
C TRP A 120 -1.74 -5.24 0.48
N PHE A 121 -1.00 -5.08 1.56
CA PHE A 121 -0.13 -3.93 1.75
C PHE A 121 1.20 -4.15 1.04
N ASP A 122 1.71 -3.08 0.42
CA ASP A 122 3.02 -3.05 -0.21
C ASP A 122 3.78 -1.82 0.27
N PHE A 123 4.68 -2.02 1.22
CA PHE A 123 5.52 -0.96 1.76
C PHE A 123 6.94 -1.01 1.20
N ASP A 124 7.29 -0.01 0.41
CA ASP A 124 8.64 0.23 -0.09
C ASP A 124 9.39 1.22 0.79
N VAL A 125 10.69 1.00 0.98
CA VAL A 125 11.58 1.93 1.68
C VAL A 125 12.66 2.40 0.70
N MET A 126 12.86 3.71 0.62
CA MET A 126 13.96 4.35 -0.07
C MET A 126 14.77 5.15 0.94
N ASP A 127 16.09 4.93 0.97
CA ASP A 127 16.96 5.70 1.85
C ASP A 127 17.29 7.08 1.27
N SER A 128 17.93 7.94 2.07
CA SER A 128 18.32 9.29 1.66
C SER A 128 19.33 9.35 0.51
N THR A 129 19.93 8.23 0.13
CA THR A 129 20.77 8.09 -1.07
C THR A 129 19.96 7.67 -2.31
N GLN A 130 18.62 7.69 -2.20
CA GLN A 130 17.66 7.23 -3.20
C GLN A 130 17.76 5.74 -3.52
N ARG A 131 18.36 4.94 -2.63
CA ARG A 131 18.48 3.49 -2.80
C ARG A 131 17.28 2.79 -2.20
N ALA A 132 16.69 1.87 -2.96
CA ALA A 132 15.61 1.03 -2.48
C ALA A 132 16.14 -0.06 -1.53
N ILE A 133 15.42 -0.30 -0.44
CA ILE A 133 15.68 -1.37 0.53
C ILE A 133 14.76 -2.54 0.23
N THR A 134 15.35 -3.64 -0.22
CA THR A 134 14.62 -4.81 -0.67
C THR A 134 14.27 -5.75 0.48
N ARG A 135 13.35 -6.67 0.20
CA ARG A 135 12.91 -7.71 1.14
C ARG A 135 14.00 -8.75 1.34
N GLU A 136 14.74 -9.07 0.28
CA GLU A 136 15.84 -10.04 0.26
C GLU A 136 17.03 -9.58 1.11
N GLU A 137 17.39 -8.29 1.04
CA GLU A 137 18.52 -7.75 1.80
C GLU A 137 18.31 -7.81 3.33
N ILE A 138 17.06 -7.83 3.80
CA ILE A 138 16.75 -8.03 5.23
C ILE A 138 16.52 -9.49 5.60
N GLY A 139 16.74 -10.43 4.66
CA GLY A 139 16.58 -11.87 4.88
C GLY A 139 15.13 -12.33 5.02
N ALA A 140 14.15 -11.53 4.61
CA ALA A 140 12.74 -11.89 4.73
C ALA A 140 12.33 -12.92 3.67
N LYS A 141 11.42 -13.83 4.05
CA LYS A 141 10.92 -14.87 3.14
C LYS A 141 10.10 -14.26 2.00
N PRO A 142 10.05 -14.90 0.80
CA PRO A 142 9.18 -14.45 -0.28
C PRO A 142 7.71 -14.35 0.15
N ARG A 143 6.95 -13.44 -0.48
CA ARG A 143 5.50 -13.32 -0.24
C ARG A 143 4.79 -14.62 -0.60
N ARG A 144 3.84 -15.01 0.26
CA ARG A 144 2.95 -16.16 0.05
C ARG A 144 1.83 -15.78 -0.93
N CYS A 145 1.32 -16.74 -1.70
CA CYS A 145 0.22 -16.61 -2.65
C CYS A 145 -1.12 -16.50 -1.92
N PHE A 146 -1.98 -15.54 -2.30
CA PHE A 146 -3.23 -15.23 -1.61
C PHE A 146 -4.06 -16.48 -1.28
N LEU A 147 -4.18 -17.39 -2.25
CA LEU A 147 -5.09 -18.55 -2.18
C LEU A 147 -4.44 -19.81 -1.58
N CYS A 148 -3.27 -20.22 -2.08
CA CYS A 148 -2.67 -21.50 -1.69
C CYS A 148 -1.53 -21.39 -0.66
N HIS A 149 -1.14 -20.17 -0.27
CA HIS A 149 -0.04 -19.88 0.65
C HIS A 149 1.36 -20.34 0.22
N ASP A 150 1.52 -20.98 -0.93
CA ASP A 150 2.82 -21.24 -1.58
C ASP A 150 3.50 -19.93 -2.03
N SER A 151 4.66 -20.01 -2.68
CA SER A 151 5.33 -18.82 -3.23
C SER A 151 4.43 -18.08 -4.24
N ALA A 152 4.12 -16.80 -3.96
CA ALA A 152 3.35 -15.94 -4.88
C ALA A 152 4.06 -15.78 -6.23
N ARG A 153 5.39 -15.73 -6.23
CA ARG A 153 6.22 -15.66 -7.43
C ARG A 153 6.03 -16.89 -8.32
N ASN A 154 6.01 -18.09 -7.72
CA ASN A 154 5.79 -19.32 -8.46
C ASN A 154 4.37 -19.40 -9.01
N CYS A 155 3.38 -19.04 -8.19
CA CYS A 155 1.97 -19.04 -8.62
C CYS A 155 1.72 -18.08 -9.78
N GLY A 156 2.30 -16.87 -9.73
CA GLY A 156 2.20 -15.89 -10.82
C GLY A 156 2.88 -16.37 -12.11
N ARG A 157 4.05 -17.03 -12.00
CA ARG A 157 4.74 -17.61 -13.15
C ARG A 157 3.97 -18.77 -13.78
N ASN A 158 3.42 -19.66 -12.95
CA ASN A 158 2.73 -20.86 -13.38
C ASN A 158 1.26 -20.60 -13.74
N ARG A 159 0.75 -19.39 -13.47
CA ARG A 159 -0.68 -19.06 -13.54
C ARG A 159 -1.52 -20.09 -12.79
N SER A 160 -1.07 -20.44 -11.58
CA SER A 160 -1.70 -21.48 -10.76
C SER A 160 -3.14 -21.16 -10.35
N HIS A 161 -3.53 -19.88 -10.44
CA HIS A 161 -4.86 -19.38 -10.11
C HIS A 161 -5.31 -18.41 -11.20
N SER A 162 -6.62 -18.37 -11.46
CA SER A 162 -7.19 -17.40 -12.39
C SER A 162 -7.17 -15.99 -11.80
N VAL A 163 -7.31 -14.99 -12.67
CA VAL A 163 -7.41 -13.60 -12.21
C VAL A 163 -8.71 -13.40 -11.45
N GLU A 164 -9.78 -14.05 -11.90
CA GLU A 164 -11.12 -13.99 -11.32
C GLU A 164 -11.13 -14.55 -9.89
N GLU A 165 -10.45 -15.67 -9.64
CA GLU A 165 -10.32 -16.26 -8.29
C GLU A 165 -9.59 -15.30 -7.33
N LEU A 166 -8.51 -14.66 -7.80
CA LEU A 166 -7.73 -13.72 -7.01
C LEU A 166 -8.51 -12.44 -6.69
N VAL A 167 -9.29 -11.95 -7.66
CA VAL A 167 -10.16 -10.77 -7.48
C VAL A 167 -11.27 -11.09 -6.49
N ALA A 168 -11.99 -12.20 -6.68
CA ALA A 168 -13.08 -12.60 -5.79
C ALA A 168 -12.60 -12.77 -4.34
N TYR A 169 -11.47 -13.46 -4.14
CA TYR A 169 -10.88 -13.61 -2.80
C TYR A 169 -10.43 -12.28 -2.18
N THR A 170 -9.89 -11.36 -3.00
CA THR A 170 -9.51 -10.03 -2.55
C THR A 170 -10.74 -9.23 -2.11
N GLU A 171 -11.78 -9.19 -2.93
CA GLU A 171 -13.01 -8.47 -2.61
C GLU A 171 -13.67 -9.02 -1.35
N GLU A 172 -13.81 -10.34 -1.24
CA GLU A 172 -14.37 -10.99 -0.05
C GLU A 172 -13.56 -10.64 1.21
N THR A 173 -12.24 -10.80 1.16
CA THR A 173 -11.39 -10.58 2.34
C THR A 173 -11.38 -9.13 2.79
N LEU A 174 -11.24 -8.18 1.86
CA LEU A 174 -11.22 -6.75 2.17
C LEU A 174 -12.58 -6.26 2.70
N ASN A 175 -13.69 -6.72 2.12
CA ASN A 175 -15.03 -6.38 2.61
C ASN A 175 -15.27 -6.95 4.02
N ASN A 176 -14.90 -8.21 4.27
CA ASN A 176 -15.04 -8.83 5.58
C ASN A 176 -14.21 -8.08 6.65
N TYR A 177 -12.99 -7.68 6.31
CA TYR A 177 -12.16 -6.87 7.20
C TYR A 177 -12.83 -5.54 7.59
N LEU A 178 -13.35 -4.78 6.61
CA LEU A 178 -14.03 -3.51 6.91
C LEU A 178 -15.28 -3.69 7.77
N GLN A 179 -16.06 -4.76 7.52
CA GLN A 179 -17.21 -5.10 8.35
C GLN A 179 -16.82 -5.40 9.80
N MET A 180 -15.73 -6.14 10.02
CA MET A 180 -15.21 -6.46 11.35
C MET A 180 -14.68 -5.24 12.11
N GLU A 181 -14.05 -4.29 11.40
CA GLU A 181 -13.61 -3.01 11.96
C GLU A 181 -14.78 -2.05 12.28
N GLY A 182 -16.02 -2.42 11.94
CA GLY A 182 -17.20 -1.56 12.11
C GLY A 182 -17.18 -0.35 11.18
N LYS A 183 -16.41 -0.41 10.10
CA LYS A 183 -16.27 0.67 9.10
C LYS A 183 -17.41 0.53 8.07
N GLY A 184 -18.19 1.59 7.89
CA GLY A 184 -19.36 1.65 7.00
C GLY A 184 -19.00 1.88 5.52
N VAL A 185 -19.76 2.71 4.81
CA VAL A 185 -19.45 3.02 3.39
C VAL A 185 -18.40 4.12 3.34
N PHE A 186 -17.31 3.89 2.61
CA PHE A 186 -16.28 4.89 2.41
C PHE A 186 -16.79 6.04 1.56
N ASN A 187 -16.73 7.26 2.11
CA ASN A 187 -17.01 8.47 1.37
C ASN A 187 -15.70 9.03 0.82
N GLU A 188 -15.54 8.98 -0.50
CA GLU A 188 -14.32 9.44 -1.18
C GLU A 188 -14.04 10.92 -0.96
N THR A 189 -15.10 11.74 -0.82
CA THR A 189 -15.02 13.19 -0.65
C THR A 189 -14.61 13.56 0.77
N SER A 190 -15.23 12.94 1.79
CA SER A 190 -14.96 13.25 3.20
C SER A 190 -13.86 12.40 3.83
N ARG A 191 -13.48 11.30 3.17
CA ARG A 191 -12.50 10.29 3.64
C ARG A 191 -12.89 9.60 4.94
N ASP A 192 -14.18 9.63 5.22
CA ASP A 192 -14.74 8.99 6.39
C ASP A 192 -15.64 7.85 5.95
N PHE A 193 -15.84 6.94 6.88
CA PHE A 193 -16.86 5.93 6.77
C PHE A 193 -18.18 6.54 7.23
N SER A 194 -19.16 6.63 6.34
CA SER A 194 -20.52 6.96 6.76
C SER A 194 -21.14 5.74 7.43
N ALA A 195 -21.94 5.98 8.48
CA ALA A 195 -22.70 4.91 9.11
C ALA A 195 -23.60 4.26 8.06
N GLY A 196 -23.36 2.98 7.79
CA GLY A 196 -24.24 2.18 6.92
C GLY A 196 -25.64 2.26 7.50
N SER A 197 -26.60 2.77 6.73
CA SER A 197 -28.00 2.72 7.10
C SER A 197 -28.37 1.26 7.34
N LYS A 198 -28.71 0.93 8.60
CA LYS A 198 -29.35 -0.34 8.93
C LYS A 198 -30.66 -0.48 8.18
#